data_AF-A0AAU2WTX5-F1
#
_entry.id   AF-A0AAU2WTX5-F1
#
_cell.length_a   1.000
_cell.length_b   1.000
_cell.length_c   1.000
_cell.angle_alpha   90.00
_cell.angle_beta   90.00
_cell.angle_gamma   90.00
#
_symmetry.space_group_name_H-M   'P 1'
#
loop_
_entity.id
_entity.type
_entity.pdbx_description
1 polymer ?
#
loop_
_entity_poly.entity_id
_entity_poly.type
_entity_poly.pdbx_seq_one_letter_code
_entity_poly.pdbx_strand_id
1 'polypeptide(L)' 'MRFSADGSAPLGRMVLVDALQDDEGRVWTLDTPTFLRAHDRLRMTDELVVERPNGEQIRLAGGFGWVCHGRGRPPR' A
#
# COMPACT_ATOMS: atom_id res chain seq x y z
N MET A 1 1.01 -4.72 7.36
CA MET A 1 -0.35 -4.19 7.60
C MET A 1 -1.09 -4.29 6.28
N ARG A 2 -2.33 -4.81 6.22
CA ARG A 2 -3.07 -5.04 4.96
C ARG A 2 -4.05 -3.87 4.75
N PHE A 3 -4.05 -3.26 3.56
CA PHE A 3 -4.87 -2.10 3.23
C PHE A 3 -5.56 -2.34 1.89
N SER A 4 -6.88 -2.54 1.90
CA SER A 4 -7.72 -2.69 0.72
C SER A 4 -7.58 -1.46 -0.19
N ALA A 5 -6.85 -1.62 -1.29
CA ALA A 5 -6.41 -0.54 -2.18
C ALA A 5 -7.37 -0.25 -3.35
N ASP A 6 -8.61 -0.73 -3.24
CA ASP A 6 -9.77 -0.36 -4.06
C ASP A 6 -10.34 1.02 -3.67
N GLY A 7 -9.70 1.68 -2.70
CA GLY A 7 -9.37 3.10 -2.84
C GLY A 7 -10.40 4.13 -2.40
N SER A 8 -11.15 3.87 -1.33
CA SER A 8 -11.90 4.95 -0.66
C SER A 8 -11.82 4.98 0.86
N ALA A 9 -11.20 3.98 1.50
CA ALA A 9 -11.11 3.95 2.95
C ALA A 9 -10.07 4.96 3.45
N PRO A 10 -10.47 6.07 4.11
CA PRO A 10 -9.53 7.01 4.68
C PRO A 10 -8.73 6.32 5.78
N LEU A 11 -7.42 6.54 5.81
CA LEU A 11 -6.62 6.12 6.95
C LEU A 11 -7.11 6.84 8.22
N GLY A 12 -7.37 6.09 9.29
CA GLY A 12 -7.78 6.67 10.56
C GLY A 12 -6.64 7.33 11.36
N ARG A 13 -5.39 7.09 10.96
CA ARG A 13 -4.18 7.59 11.64
C ARG A 13 -2.99 7.61 10.69
N MET A 14 -1.95 8.33 11.07
CA MET A 14 -0.67 8.31 10.36
C MET A 14 0.02 6.96 10.51
N VAL A 15 0.53 6.40 9.42
CA VAL A 15 1.24 5.11 9.39
C VAL A 15 2.47 5.20 8.49
N LEU A 16 3.57 4.56 8.91
CA LEU A 16 4.72 4.31 8.06
C LEU A 16 4.48 3.01 7.29
N VAL A 17 4.63 3.04 5.98
CA VAL A 17 4.44 1.88 5.11
C VAL A 17 5.65 1.66 4.22
N ASP A 18 5.99 0.39 4.03
CA ASP A 18 7.01 -0.15 3.13
C ASP A 18 6.39 -0.96 1.98
N ALA A 19 5.20 -1.53 2.21
CA ALA A 19 4.41 -2.18 1.19
C ALA A 19 2.90 -2.05 1.45
N LEU A 20 2.11 -2.14 0.38
CA LEU A 20 0.65 -2.13 0.40
C LEU A 20 0.12 -3.33 -0.38
N GLN A 21 -0.99 -3.91 0.05
CA GLN A 21 -1.58 -5.09 -0.59
C GLN A 21 -3.06 -4.85 -0.83
N ASP A 22 -3.52 -4.97 -2.07
CA ASP A 22 -4.95 -4.87 -2.40
C ASP A 22 -5.75 -6.12 -1.98
N ASP A 23 -7.06 -6.04 -2.18
CA ASP A 23 -7.97 -7.14 -1.84
C ASP A 23 -7.78 -8.37 -2.73
N GLU A 24 -7.21 -8.18 -3.92
CA GLU A 24 -6.83 -9.25 -4.86
C GLU A 24 -5.49 -9.91 -4.47
N GLY A 25 -4.79 -9.39 -3.46
CA GLY A 25 -3.54 -9.92 -2.94
C GLY A 25 -2.30 -9.45 -3.68
N ARG A 26 -2.42 -8.54 -4.65
CA ARG A 26 -1.28 -7.90 -5.31
C ARG A 26 -0.61 -6.95 -4.34
N VAL A 27 0.71 -6.94 -4.34
CA VAL A 27 1.49 -6.12 -3.41
C VAL A 27 2.27 -5.07 -4.18
N TRP A 28 2.13 -3.82 -3.77
CA TRP A 28 3.00 -2.73 -4.18
C TRP A 28 4.08 -2.54 -3.11
N THR A 29 5.33 -2.79 -3.48
CA THR A 29 6.48 -2.51 -2.59
C THR A 29 7.01 -1.14 -2.92
N LEU A 30 7.21 -0.31 -1.90
CA LEU A 30 7.75 1.04 -2.01
C LEU A 30 9.27 0.99 -2.05
N ASP A 31 9.90 1.79 -2.92
CA ASP A 31 11.37 1.91 -2.94
C ASP A 31 11.89 2.54 -1.64
N THR A 32 11.10 3.42 -1.04
CA THR A 32 11.40 4.07 0.23
C THR A 32 10.17 4.07 1.15
N PRO A 33 10.33 3.70 2.44
CA PRO A 33 9.24 3.78 3.40
C PRO A 33 8.63 5.19 3.44
N THR A 34 7.30 5.27 3.37
CA THR A 34 6.57 6.53 3.25
C THR A 34 5.53 6.66 4.34
N PHE A 35 5.35 7.88 4.86
CA PHE A 35 4.27 8.19 5.79
C PHE A 35 2.98 8.52 5.05
N LEU A 36 1.94 7.74 5.33
CA LEU A 36 0.58 8.06 4.92
C LEU A 36 -0.15 8.71 6.09
N ARG A 37 -0.87 9.80 5.81
CA ARG A 37 -1.56 10.61 6.81
C ARG A 37 -3.00 10.13 6.98
N ALA A 38 -3.62 10.54 8.08
CA ALA A 38 -5.04 10.34 8.25
C ALA A 38 -5.81 11.01 7.09
N HIS A 39 -6.84 10.33 6.59
CA HIS A 39 -7.66 10.75 5.46
C HIS A 39 -7.00 10.75 4.08
N ASP A 40 -5.75 10.30 3.96
CA ASP A 40 -5.18 10.02 2.66
C ASP A 40 -5.97 8.89 1.98
N ARG A 41 -6.23 9.05 0.69
CA ARG A 41 -6.85 8.05 -0.17
C ARG A 41 -5.78 7.40 -1.03
N LEU A 42 -5.81 6.08 -1.13
CA LEU A 42 -4.85 5.31 -1.91
C LEU A 42 -5.52 4.82 -3.18
N ARG A 43 -4.85 4.96 -4.31
CA ARG A 43 -5.27 4.35 -5.57
C ARG A 43 -4.12 3.53 -6.11
N MET A 44 -4.34 2.24 -6.26
CA MET A 44 -3.36 1.29 -6.78
C MET A 44 -3.84 0.84 -8.17
N THR A 45 -3.22 1.35 -9.23
CA THR A 45 -3.52 0.96 -10.62
C THR A 45 -2.29 0.31 -11.25
N ASP A 46 -1.55 1.03 -12.09
CA ASP A 46 -0.21 0.69 -12.57
C ASP A 46 0.88 1.36 -11.71
N GLU A 47 0.47 2.36 -10.94
CA GLU A 47 1.27 3.11 -9.98
C GLU A 47 0.49 3.20 -8.66
N LEU A 48 1.20 3.46 -7.56
CA LEU A 48 0.58 3.80 -6.30
C LEU A 48 0.47 5.32 -6.16
N VAL A 49 -0.77 5.81 -6.10
CA VAL A 49 -1.09 7.23 -5.94
C VAL A 49 -1.74 7.48 -4.59
N VAL A 50 -1.23 8.47 -3.87
CA VAL A 50 -1.80 8.98 -2.63
C VAL A 50 -2.46 10.32 -2.93
N GLU A 51 -3.78 10.39 -2.76
CA GLU A 51 -4.54 11.62 -2.82
C GLU A 51 -4.80 12.13 -1.39
N ARG A 52 -4.29 13.32 -1.11
CA ARG A 52 -4.49 13.99 0.18
C ARG A 52 -5.81 14.78 0.17
N PRO A 53 -6.38 15.07 1.35
CA PRO A 53 -7.61 15.87 1.47
C PRO A 53 -7.52 17.28 0.87
N ASN A 54 -6.31 17.83 0.73
CA ASN A 54 -6.07 19.13 0.10
C ASN A 54 -6.04 19.06 -1.45
N GLY A 55 -6.28 17.89 -2.04
CA GLY A 55 -6.22 17.65 -3.48
C GLY A 55 -4.80 17.41 -4.02
N GLU A 56 -3.78 17.38 -3.15
CA GLU A 56 -2.43 17.02 -3.54
C GLU A 56 -2.35 15.53 -3.88
N GLN A 57 -1.74 15.21 -5.01
CA GLN A 57 -1.51 13.84 -5.44
C GLN A 57 -0.02 13.54 -5.42
N ILE A 58 0.35 12.46 -4.75
CA ILE A 58 1.73 12.00 -4.65
C ILE A 58 1.80 10.62 -5.27
N ARG A 59 2.69 10.46 -6.24
CA ARG A 59 3.00 9.17 -6.84
C ARG A 59 4.16 8.56 -6.08
N LEU A 60 3.97 7.35 -5.58
CA LEU A 60 5.00 6.66 -4.82
C LEU A 60 5.77 5.70 -5.73
N ALA A 61 7.09 5.86 -5.73
CA ALA A 61 8.00 4.97 -6.46
C ALA A 61 7.99 3.58 -5.82
N GLY A 62 8.03 2.57 -6.68
CA GLY A 62 7.94 1.17 -6.28
C GLY A 62 7.56 0.28 -7.45
N GLY A 63 7.14 -0.94 -7.13
CA GLY A 63 6.71 -1.89 -8.14
C GLY A 63 5.76 -2.96 -7.61
N PHE A 64 5.07 -3.60 -8.56
CA PHE A 64 4.20 -4.74 -8.27
C PHE A 64 4.99 -6.02 -8.04
N GLY A 65 4.59 -6.74 -7.00
CA GLY A 65 5.01 -8.10 -6.72
C GLY A 65 3.82 -8.94 -6.26
N TRP A 66 4.02 -10.25 -6.29
CA TRP A 66 3.13 -11.21 -5.65
C TRP A 66 3.77 -11.67 -4.35
N VAL A 67 3.02 -11.58 -3.24
CA VAL A 67 3.47 -12.26 -2.02
C VAL A 67 3.12 -13.72 -2.15
N CYS A 68 4.12 -14.52 -2.47
CA CYS A 68 4.05 -15.96 -2.30
C CYS A 68 4.07 -16.24 -0.80
N HIS A 69 2.90 -16.50 -0.21
CA HIS A 69 2.82 -17.11 1.12
C HIS A 69 3.32 -18.55 1.01
N GLY A 70 4.64 -18.72 0.99
CA GLY A 70 5.24 -20.03 1.15
C GLY A 70 4.71 -20.61 2.46
N ARG A 71 3.96 -21.72 2.39
CA ARG A 71 3.81 -22.60 3.54
C ARG A 71 5.17 -23.21 3.81
N GLY A 72 6.08 -22.42 4.37
CA GLY A 72 7.35 -22.89 4.89
C GLY A 72 7.03 -23.82 6.04
N ARG A 73 7.01 -25.12 5.77
CA ARG A 73 7.07 -26.15 6.79
C ARG A 73 8.29 -25.81 7.66
N PRO A 74 8.15 -25.63 8.99
CA PRO A 74 9.31 -25.43 9.84
C PRO A 74 10.26 -26.63 9.68
N PRO A 75 11.58 -26.43 9.58
CA PRO A 75 12.51 -27.54 9.72
C PRO A 75 12.31 -28.16 11.11
N ARG A 76 12.39 -29.50 11.14
CA ARG A 76 11.96 -30.40 12.21
C ARG A 76 12.49 -30.05 13.60
#